data_AF-A0A961QUP8-F1
#
_entry.id   AF-A0A961QUP8-F1
#
_cell.length_a   1.000
_cell.length_b   1.000
_cell.length_c   1.000
_cell.angle_alpha   90.00
_cell.angle_beta   90.00
_cell.angle_gamma   90.00
#
_symmetry.space_group_name_H-M   'P 1'
#
loop_
_entity.id
_entity.type
_entity.pdbx_description
1 polymer ?
#
loop_
_entity_poly.entity_id
_entity_poly.type
_entity_poly.pdbx_seq_one_letter_code
_entity_poly.pdbx_strand_id
1 'polypeptide(L)' 'MLLFLLRRVGLMIITALCLTLVVFYLTNLPAKLETLAKTQAGSRMTDAEVDRWLDRNGYGSPLMVRYGEWLG' A
#
# COMPACT_ATOMS: atom_id res chain seq x y z
N MET A 1 -2.70 -7.98 36.33
CA MET A 1 -2.88 -8.91 35.19
C MET A 1 -3.37 -8.21 33.92
N LEU A 2 -4.41 -7.37 33.98
CA LEU A 2 -4.95 -6.66 32.80
C LEU A 2 -3.93 -5.76 32.07
N LEU A 3 -3.15 -4.98 32.83
CA LEU A 3 -2.06 -4.13 32.29
C LEU A 3 -0.96 -4.93 31.56
N PHE A 4 -0.68 -6.15 32.03
CA PHE A 4 0.29 -7.05 31.39
C PHE A 4 -0.26 -7.57 30.05
N LEU A 5 -1.54 -7.95 30.03
CA LEU A 5 -2.22 -8.37 28.80
C LEU A 5 -2.29 -7.22 27.79
N LEU A 6 -2.67 -6.02 28.22
CA LEU A 6 -2.79 -4.84 27.36
C LEU A 6 -1.45 -4.47 26.72
N ARG A 7 -0.35 -4.49 27.49
CA ARG A 7 1.01 -4.24 26.97
C ARG A 7 1.41 -5.28 25.92
N ARG A 8 1.11 -6.56 26.16
CA ARG A 8 1.46 -7.64 25.25
C ARG A 8 0.65 -7.57 23.95
N VAL A 9 -0.67 -7.42 24.06
CA VAL A 9 -1.57 -7.30 22.90
C VAL A 9 -1.26 -6.03 22.12
N GLY A 10 -1.01 -4.91 22.80
CA GLY A 10 -0.63 -3.66 22.15
C GLY A 10 0.66 -3.79 21.35
N LEU A 11 1.71 -4.40 21.92
CA LEU A 11 2.96 -4.67 21.20
C LEU A 11 2.72 -5.57 19.97
N MET A 12 1.93 -6.64 20.12
CA MET A 12 1.62 -7.55 19.01
C MET A 12 0.88 -6.82 17.86
N ILE A 13 -0.08 -5.96 18.19
CA ILE A 13 -0.81 -5.15 17.20
C ILE A 13 0.15 -4.18 16.51
N ILE A 14 0.99 -3.46 17.26
CA ILE A 14 1.96 -2.52 16.68
C ILE A 14 2.90 -3.26 15.73
N THR A 15 3.45 -4.41 16.13
CA THR A 15 4.34 -5.19 15.26
C THR A 15 3.62 -5.67 14.01
N ALA A 16 2.36 -6.09 14.12
CA ALA A 16 1.57 -6.51 12.96
C ALA A 16 1.30 -5.33 12.02
N LEU A 17 0.98 -4.16 12.55
CA LEU A 17 0.80 -2.92 11.78
C LEU A 17 2.10 -2.47 11.10
N CYS A 18 3.25 -2.59 11.77
CA CYS A 18 4.53 -2.29 11.14
C CYS A 18 4.84 -3.26 9.99
N LEU A 19 4.62 -4.56 10.18
CA LEU A 19 4.87 -5.56 9.13
C LEU A 19 3.93 -5.38 7.93
N THR A 20 2.64 -5.14 8.18
CA THR A 20 1.67 -4.86 7.11
C THR A 20 2.00 -3.58 6.36
N LEU A 21 2.41 -2.51 7.04
CA LEU A 21 2.88 -1.29 6.40
C LEU A 21 4.12 -1.54 5.52
N VAL A 22 5.10 -2.31 6.00
CA VAL A 22 6.31 -2.64 5.22
C VAL A 22 5.94 -3.45 3.97
N VAL A 23 5.10 -4.47 4.11
CA VAL A 23 4.64 -5.28 2.97
C VAL A 23 3.85 -4.42 1.99
N PHE A 24 2.94 -3.58 2.48
CA PHE A 24 2.14 -2.67 1.67
C PHE A 24 3.02 -1.68 0.91
N TYR A 25 4.03 -1.12 1.56
CA TYR A 25 5.02 -0.27 0.91
C TYR A 25 5.73 -1.02 -0.21
N LEU A 26 6.27 -2.22 0.09
CA LEU A 26 6.99 -3.04 -0.88
C LEU A 26 6.15 -3.43 -2.09
N THR A 27 4.84 -3.64 -1.93
CA THR A 27 3.93 -3.99 -3.04
C THR A 27 3.47 -2.77 -3.84
N ASN A 28 3.45 -1.58 -3.23
CA ASN A 28 3.00 -0.34 -3.85
C ASN A 28 4.15 0.57 -4.33
N LEU A 29 5.34 0.00 -4.55
CA LEU A 29 6.45 0.73 -5.19
C LEU A 29 6.07 1.20 -6.61
N PRO A 30 6.54 2.38 -7.05
CA PRO A 30 6.24 2.92 -8.37
C PRO A 30 6.48 1.93 -9.52
N ALA A 31 7.62 1.21 -9.51
CA ALA A 31 7.95 0.22 -10.55
C ALA A 31 6.97 -0.98 -10.58
N LYS A 32 6.46 -1.42 -9.42
CA LYS A 32 5.45 -2.49 -9.36
C LYS A 32 4.10 -2.00 -9.87
N LEU A 33 3.74 -0.75 -9.57
CA LEU A 33 2.53 -0.11 -10.03
C LEU A 33 2.55 0.15 -11.54
N GLU A 34 3.70 0.53 -12.08
CA GLU A 34 3.91 0.65 -13.53
C GLU A 34 3.72 -0.71 -14.22
N THR A 35 4.30 -1.77 -13.65
CA THR A 35 4.13 -3.14 -14.15
C THR A 35 2.65 -3.56 -14.12
N LEU A 36 1.94 -3.22 -13.04
CA LEU A 36 0.49 -3.45 -12.92
C LEU A 36 -0.29 -2.71 -14.02
N ALA A 37 -0.02 -1.41 -14.22
CA ALA A 37 -0.68 -0.60 -15.24
C ALA A 37 -0.44 -1.16 -16.65
N LYS A 38 0.81 -1.50 -16.99
CA LYS A 38 1.17 -2.09 -18.29
C LYS A 38 0.55 -3.48 -18.50
N THR A 39 0.33 -4.24 -17.42
CA THR A 39 -0.36 -5.54 -17.50
C THR A 39 -1.86 -5.39 -17.73
N GLN A 40 -2.48 -4.39 -17.10
CA GLN A 40 -3.94 -4.17 -17.16
C GLN A 40 -4.39 -3.39 -18.39
N ALA A 41 -3.68 -2.32 -18.76
CA ALA A 41 -4.07 -1.38 -19.81
C ALA A 41 -3.18 -1.44 -21.07
N GLY A 42 -2.15 -2.29 -21.06
CA GLY A 42 -1.39 -2.67 -22.25
C GLY A 42 0.10 -2.34 -22.15
N SER A 43 0.94 -3.27 -22.63
CA SER A 43 2.40 -3.20 -22.48
C SER A 43 3.08 -2.03 -23.23
N ARG A 44 2.36 -1.30 -24.08
CA ARG A 44 2.86 -0.17 -24.88
C ARG A 44 2.51 1.21 -24.31
N MET A 45 1.95 1.28 -23.10
CA MET A 45 1.66 2.55 -22.45
C MET A 45 2.93 3.37 -22.22
N THR A 46 2.84 4.67 -22.51
CA THR A 46 3.83 5.68 -22.15
C THR A 46 3.77 5.99 -20.65
N ASP A 47 4.85 6.53 -20.08
CA ASP A 47 4.91 6.84 -18.64
C ASP A 47 3.80 7.81 -18.21
N ALA A 48 3.48 8.79 -19.06
CA ALA A 48 2.38 9.74 -18.82
C ALA A 48 0.98 9.10 -18.89
N GLU A 49 0.82 7.97 -19.57
CA GLU A 49 -0.42 7.19 -19.56
C GLU A 49 -0.49 6.28 -18.34
N VAL A 50 0.65 5.73 -17.89
CA VAL A 50 0.75 4.95 -16.66
C VAL A 50 0.35 5.83 -15.47
N ASP A 51 0.91 7.03 -15.33
CA ASP A 51 0.59 7.93 -14.23
C ASP A 51 -0.90 8.30 -14.21
N ARG A 52 -1.48 8.58 -15.39
CA ARG A 52 -2.92 8.85 -15.52
C ARG A 52 -3.77 7.64 -15.17
N TRP A 53 -3.33 6.44 -15.51
CA TRP A 53 -4.02 5.21 -15.13
C TRP A 53 -3.93 4.99 -13.62
N LEU A 54 -2.75 5.16 -13.03
CA LEU A 54 -2.51 5.02 -11.61
C LEU A 54 -3.36 6.00 -10.80
N ASP A 55 -3.39 7.27 -11.17
CA ASP A 55 -4.21 8.29 -10.53
C ASP A 55 -5.71 7.93 -10.56
N ARG A 56 -6.22 7.54 -11.74
CA ARG A 56 -7.61 7.08 -11.91
C ARG A 56 -7.97 5.84 -11.10
N ASN A 57 -6.99 4.99 -10.78
CA ASN A 57 -7.19 3.77 -10.01
C ASN A 57 -6.85 3.94 -8.52
N GLY A 58 -6.69 5.18 -8.03
CA GLY A 58 -6.46 5.46 -6.61
C GLY A 58 -5.02 5.28 -6.13
N TYR A 59 -4.06 5.19 -7.06
CA TYR A 59 -2.63 5.10 -6.75
C TYR A 59 -1.93 6.45 -6.60
N GLY A 60 -2.58 7.56 -6.98
CA GLY A 60 -2.04 8.93 -6.92
C GLY A 60 -2.02 9.57 -5.52
N SER A 61 -2.80 9.04 -4.57
CA SER A 61 -2.86 9.55 -3.20
C SER A 61 -1.60 9.21 -2.38
N PRO A 62 -1.27 9.97 -1.32
CA PRO A 62 -0.16 9.65 -0.42
C PRO A 62 -0.29 8.24 0.14
N LEU A 63 0.85 7.53 0.26
CA LEU A 63 0.88 6.13 0.68
C LEU A 63 0.20 5.87 2.03
N MET A 64 0.30 6.82 2.97
CA MET A 64 -0.36 6.72 4.28
C MET A 64 -1.88 6.78 4.18
N VAL A 65 -2.41 7.60 3.27
CA VAL A 65 -3.87 7.69 3.02
C VAL A 65 -4.35 6.36 2.42
N ARG A 66 -3.65 5.87 1.41
CA ARG A 66 -3.97 4.60 0.73
C ARG A 66 -3.84 3.39 1.67
N TYR A 67 -2.88 3.43 2.58
CA TYR A 67 -2.73 2.40 3.62
C TYR A 67 -3.90 2.44 4.62
N GLY A 68 -4.35 3.63 5.01
CA GLY A 68 -5.54 3.80 5.83
C GLY A 68 -6.80 3.25 5.15
N GLU A 69 -7.03 3.62 3.89
CA GLU A 69 -8.15 3.11 3.08
C GLU A 69 -8.10 1.59 2.88
N TRP A 70 -6.90 1.00 2.81
CA TRP A 70 -6.74 -0.45 2.69
C TRP A 70 -7.02 -1.21 3.99
N LEU A 71 -6.76 -0.60 5.15
CA LEU A 71 -7.00 -1.23 6.45
C LEU A 71 -8.49 -1.34 6.82
N GLY A 72 -9.36 -0.48 6.26
CA GLY A 72 -10.81 -0.51 6.47
C GLY A 72 -11.41 0.86 6.79
#